data_AF-A0A6J0K968-F1
#
_entry.id   AF-A0A6J0K968-F1
#
_cell.length_a   1.000
_cell.length_b   1.000
_cell.length_c   1.000
_cell.angle_alpha   90.00
_cell.angle_beta   90.00
_cell.angle_gamma   90.00
#
_symmetry.space_group_name_H-M   'P 1'
#
loop_
_entity.id
_entity.type
_entity.pdbx_description
1 polymer ?
#
loop_
_entity_poly.entity_id
_entity_poly.type
_entity_poly.pdbx_seq_one_letter_code
_entity_poly.pdbx_strand_id
1 'polypeptide(L)' 'MSSSARTANFAASFTYVFSKAFDQHLNMILGDVEEVITTVEIDDETYEEIVRTIKRNIQYLFVRGDGVILVSPPLRTT' A
#
# COMPACT_ATOMS: atom_id res chain seq x y z
N MET A 1 -27.41 10.11 11.76
CA MET A 1 -26.58 10.38 10.57
C MET A 1 -25.35 9.51 10.67
N SER A 2 -25.43 8.29 10.12
CA SER A 2 -24.36 7.31 10.11
C SER A 2 -24.18 6.89 8.66
N SER A 3 -23.36 7.63 7.90
CA SER A 3 -23.03 7.27 6.53
C SER A 3 -22.11 6.04 6.57
N SER A 4 -22.69 4.89 6.24
CA SER A 4 -21.97 3.62 6.15
C SER A 4 -21.27 3.54 4.79
N ALA A 5 -20.22 4.34 4.59
CA ALA A 5 -19.41 4.27 3.37
C ALA A 5 -18.90 2.84 3.14
N ARG A 6 -19.24 2.24 2.00
CA ARG A 6 -18.76 0.90 1.63
C ARG A 6 -17.37 1.06 1.00
N THR A 7 -16.34 0.46 1.63
CA THR A 7 -14.99 0.39 1.06
C THR A 7 -15.01 -0.55 -0.15
N ALA A 8 -14.78 -0.01 -1.36
CA ALA A 8 -14.93 -0.76 -2.61
C ALA A 8 -13.61 -1.35 -3.11
N ASN A 9 -12.48 -0.66 -2.92
CA ASN A 9 -11.17 -1.12 -3.39
C ASN A 9 -10.05 -0.75 -2.41
N PHE A 10 -9.10 -1.66 -2.23
CA PHE A 10 -7.92 -1.50 -1.39
C PHE A 10 -6.65 -1.77 -2.21
N ALA A 11 -5.79 -0.77 -2.33
CA ALA A 11 -4.45 -0.93 -2.89
C ALA A 11 -3.42 -0.45 -1.87
N ALA A 12 -2.50 -1.33 -1.49
CA ALA A 12 -1.33 -0.94 -0.68
C ALA A 12 -0.10 -0.90 -1.60
N SER A 13 0.61 0.23 -1.59
CA SER A 13 1.93 0.34 -2.19
C SER A 13 2.96 0.54 -1.08
N PHE A 14 4.08 -0.18 -1.20
CA PHE A 14 5.18 -0.11 -0.26
C PHE A 14 6.38 0.51 -0.97
N THR A 15 6.83 1.65 -0.46
CA THR A 15 8.11 2.24 -0.87
C THR A 15 9.11 1.92 0.22
N TYR A 16 10.29 1.45 -0.15
CA TYR A 16 11.34 1.09 0.80
C TYR A 16 12.69 1.61 0.33
N VAL A 17 13.56 1.94 1.28
CA VAL A 17 14.90 2.46 0.98
C VAL A 17 15.87 1.33 0.66
N PHE A 18 15.75 0.18 1.33
CA PHE A 18 16.61 -0.99 1.09
C PHE A 18 15.90 -2.31 1.41
N SER A 19 15.98 -3.29 0.50
CA SER A 19 15.56 -4.67 0.75
C SER A 19 16.69 -5.44 1.43
N LYS A 20 16.43 -5.98 2.64
CA LYS A 20 17.45 -6.70 3.43
C LYS A 20 17.60 -8.16 3.00
N ALA A 21 16.51 -8.78 2.55
CA ALA A 21 16.48 -10.16 2.06
C ALA A 21 15.21 -10.43 1.24
N PHE A 22 15.30 -11.37 0.29
CA PHE A 22 14.16 -11.92 -0.44
C PHE A 22 14.35 -13.40 -0.78
N ASP A 23 13.27 -14.12 -1.09
CA ASP A 23 13.30 -15.53 -1.51
C ASP A 23 12.62 -15.76 -2.88
N GLN A 24 12.57 -17.02 -3.31
CA GLN A 24 11.93 -17.44 -4.58
C GLN A 24 10.42 -17.20 -4.64
N HIS A 25 9.77 -17.10 -3.47
CA HIS A 25 8.34 -16.83 -3.37
C HIS A 25 8.06 -15.33 -3.35
N LEU A 26 9.10 -14.48 -3.43
CA LEU A 26 9.04 -13.03 -3.26
C LEU A 26 8.61 -12.60 -1.85
N ASN A 27 8.85 -13.44 -0.84
CA ASN A 27 8.81 -12.95 0.54
C ASN A 27 9.98 -12.00 0.75
N MET A 28 9.74 -10.87 1.40
CA MET A 28 10.73 -9.81 1.55
C MET A 28 10.78 -9.29 2.98
N ILE A 29 11.99 -8.95 3.43
CA ILE A 29 12.21 -8.16 4.65
C ILE A 29 12.68 -6.78 4.21
N LEU A 30 11.85 -5.78 4.48
CA LEU A 30 12.10 -4.39 4.11
C LEU A 30 12.47 -3.59 5.36
N GLY A 31 13.44 -2.70 5.22
CA GLY A 31 13.82 -1.72 6.25
C GLY A 31 13.49 -0.31 5.79
N ASP A 32 13.11 0.54 6.75
CA ASP A 32 12.73 1.95 6.52
C ASP A 32 11.69 2.09 5.41
N VAL A 33 10.48 1.60 5.70
CA VAL A 33 9.37 1.47 4.75
C VAL A 33 8.37 2.61 4.95
N GLU A 34 8.01 3.26 3.84
CA GLU A 34 6.81 4.10 3.74
C GLU A 34 5.72 3.27 3.04
N GLU A 35 4.73 2.84 3.81
CA GLU A 35 3.54 2.19 3.29
C GLU A 35 2.47 3.25 2.98
N VAL A 36 1.89 3.14 1.80
CA VAL A 36 0.81 4.00 1.32
C VAL A 36 -0.39 3.13 1.02
N ILE A 37 -1.44 3.28 1.82
CA ILE A 37 -2.71 2.58 1.65
C ILE A 37 -3.66 3.52 0.94
N THR A 38 -4.17 3.10 -0.21
CA THR A 38 -5.20 3.80 -0.97
C THR A 38 -6.52 3.04 -0.86
N THR A 39 -7.54 3.69 -0.31
CA THR A 39 -8.90 3.16 -0.23
C THR A 39 -9.84 4.00 -1.06
N VAL A 40 -10.67 3.33 -1.85
CA VAL A 40 -11.78 3.98 -2.57
C VAL A 40 -13.06 3.68 -1.82
N GLU A 41 -13.71 4.73 -1.35
CA GLU A 41 -15.04 4.66 -0.73
C GLU A 41 -16.07 5.22 -1.70
N ILE A 42 -17.23 4.59 -1.76
CA ILE A 42 -18.35 5.07 -2.59
C ILE A 42 -19.38 5.69 -1.65
N ASP A 43 -19.80 6.92 -1.93
CA ASP A 43 -20.92 7.52 -1.23
C ASP A 43 -22.25 6.92 -1.73
N ASP A 44 -23.06 6.42 -0.79
CA ASP A 44 -24.30 5.71 -1.13
C ASP A 44 -25.41 6.65 -1.66
N GLU A 45 -25.29 7.98 -1.48
CA GLU A 45 -26.30 8.96 -1.92
C GLU A 45 -25.92 9.60 -3.25
N THR A 46 -24.65 9.99 -3.42
CA THR A 46 -24.18 10.69 -4.63
C THR A 46 -23.50 9.76 -5.64
N TYR A 47 -23.19 8.52 -5.25
CA TYR A 47 -22.38 7.56 -6.03
C TYR A 47 -20.99 8.09 -6.41
N GLU A 48 -20.49 9.09 -5.68
CA GLU A 48 -19.15 9.64 -5.90
C GLU A 48 -18.07 8.73 -5.29
N GLU A 49 -16.95 8.62 -6.00
CA GLU A 49 -15.76 7.90 -5.53
C GLU A 49 -14.86 8.83 -4.72
N ILE A 50 -14.71 8.53 -3.43
CA ILE A 50 -13.83 9.24 -2.52
C ILE A 50 -12.54 8.43 -2.37
N VAL A 51 -11.45 8.94 -2.93
CA VAL A 51 -10.11 8.35 -2.78
C VAL A 51 -9.46 8.86 -1.50
N ARG A 52 -9.13 7.94 -0.59
CA ARG A 52 -8.39 8.24 0.64
C ARG A 52 -7.02 7.58 0.60
N THR A 53 -6.01 8.32 1.05
CA THR A 53 -4.63 7.84 1.14
C THR A 53 -4.14 7.95 2.57
N ILE A 54 -3.69 6.83 3.13
CA ILE A 54 -3.10 6.75 4.48
C ILE A 54 -1.64 6.37 4.33
N LYS A 55 -0.76 7.12 4.98
CA LYS A 55 0.69 6.86 4.98
C LYS A 55 1.14 6.37 6.34
N ARG A 56 1.98 5.33 6.36
CA ARG A 56 2.59 4.78 7.58
C ARG A 56 4.09 4.61 7.38
N ASN A 57 4.87 5.08 8.35
CA ASN A 57 6.31 4.83 8.39
C ASN A 57 6.57 3.65 9.32
N ILE A 58 7.23 2.62 8.81
CA ILE A 58 7.46 1.35 9.50
C ILE A 58 8.96 1.05 9.42
N GLN A 59 9.60 0.84 10.56
CA GLN A 59 11.05 0.61 10.59
C GLN A 59 11.44 -0.75 9.97
N TYR A 60 10.68 -1.80 10.25
CA TYR A 60 10.89 -3.13 9.70
C TYR A 60 9.55 -3.77 9.33
N LEU A 61 9.45 -4.29 8.11
CA LEU A 61 8.25 -4.94 7.60
C LEU A 61 8.60 -6.26 6.91
N PHE A 62 7.88 -7.31 7.27
CA PHE A 62 7.87 -8.56 6.52
C PHE A 62 6.71 -8.54 5.53
N VAL A 63 7.00 -8.76 4.26
CA VAL A 63 6.01 -8.83 3.18
C VAL A 63 5.97 -10.27 2.66
N ARG A 64 4.76 -10.84 2.60
CA ARG A 64 4.52 -12.14 1.98
C ARG A 64 4.36 -11.98 0.47
N GLY A 65 5.04 -12.82 -0.30
CA GLY A 65 5.14 -12.66 -1.75
C GLY A 65 3.85 -12.91 -2.53
N ASP A 66 2.87 -13.63 -1.97
CA ASP A 66 1.57 -13.88 -2.62
C ASP A 66 0.80 -12.58 -2.95
N GLY A 67 1.05 -11.48 -2.22
CA GLY A 67 0.42 -10.18 -2.44
C GLY A 67 1.24 -9.21 -3.31
N VAL A 68 2.41 -9.63 -3.78
CA VAL A 68 3.32 -8.77 -4.56
C VAL A 68 2.91 -8.80 -6.03
N ILE A 69 2.50 -7.64 -6.56
CA ILE A 69 2.09 -7.51 -7.97
C ILE A 69 3.25 -7.03 -8.84
N LEU A 70 4.01 -6.03 -8.37
CA LEU A 70 5.09 -5.40 -9.11
C LEU A 70 6.18 -4.93 -8.14
N VAL A 71 7.44 -5.12 -8.51
CA VAL A 71 8.60 -4.53 -7.83
C VAL A 71 9.32 -3.62 -8.82
N SER A 72 9.61 -2.38 -8.41
CA SER A 72 10.36 -1.42 -9.21
C SER A 72 11.25 -0.55 -8.34
N PRO A 73 12.40 -0.07 -8.85
CA PRO A 73 13.27 0.84 -8.11
C PRO A 73 12.58 2.20 -7.87
N PRO A 74 12.95 2.92 -6.79
CA PRO A 74 12.44 4.27 -6.58
C PRO A 74 12.83 5.18 -7.74
N LEU A 75 11.93 6.11 -8.08
CA LEU A 75 12.20 7.15 -9.08
C LEU A 75 13.45 7.93 -8.66
N ARG A 76 14.51 7.90 -9.49
CA ARG A 76 15.66 8.77 -9.29
C ARG A 76 15.21 10.22 -9.46
N THR A 77 14.99 10.93 -8.36
CA THR A 77 14.94 12.39 -8.38
C THR A 77 16.37 12.88 -8.58
N THR A 78 16.68 13.38 -9.79
CA THR A 78 17.92 14.12 -10.09
C THR A 78 18.00 15.40 -9.28
#